data_AF-A0A958VC64-F1
#
_entry.id   AF-A0A958VC64-F1
#
_cell.length_a   1.000
_cell.length_b   1.000
_cell.length_c   1.000
_cell.angle_alpha   90.00
_cell.angle_beta   90.00
_cell.angle_gamma   90.00
#
_symmetry.space_group_name_H-M   'P 1'
#
loop_
_entity.id
_entity.type
_entity.pdbx_description
1 polymer ?
#
loop_
_entity_poly.entity_id
_entity_poly.type
_entity_poly.pdbx_seq_one_letter_code
_entity_poly.pdbx_strand_id
1 'polypeptide(L)'
;MKRLIYTTIFFSIISIGYAQENVNVSKKNGVEVNQRLTEAERTELQSKKDLLKALDKKEAWIRSNPEELKLAEESGWFANAEKTRAEVRKRIKELENK
;
A
#
# COMPACT_ATOMS: atom_id res chain seq x y z
N MET A 1 24.57 47.92 12.55
CA MET A 1 23.38 47.62 13.35
C MET A 1 23.17 46.10 13.41
N LYS A 2 23.17 45.57 14.64
CA LYS A 2 22.47 44.36 15.15
C LYS A 2 22.44 43.06 14.32
N ARG A 3 23.32 42.15 14.75
CA ARG A 3 23.30 40.67 14.87
C ARG A 3 21.97 39.95 14.53
N LEU A 4 22.04 38.74 13.94
CA LEU A 4 21.30 37.53 14.37
C LEU A 4 21.88 36.27 13.67
N ILE A 5 22.72 35.49 14.34
CA ILE A 5 22.50 34.13 14.93
C ILE A 5 22.81 32.96 13.96
N TYR A 6 23.89 32.23 14.32
CA TYR A 6 24.25 30.88 13.88
C TYR A 6 23.31 29.83 14.46
N THR A 7 22.92 28.82 13.67
CA THR A 7 22.66 27.46 14.17
C THR A 7 22.99 26.42 13.10
N THR A 8 24.17 25.81 13.26
CA THR A 8 24.53 24.50 12.72
C THR A 8 23.67 23.42 13.38
N ILE A 9 23.00 22.56 12.59
CA ILE A 9 22.55 21.25 13.06
C ILE A 9 23.12 20.19 12.14
N PHE A 10 24.09 19.47 12.70
CA PHE A 10 24.54 18.15 12.33
C PHE A 10 23.34 17.20 12.16
N PHE A 11 23.24 16.52 11.02
CA PHE A 11 22.61 15.20 10.99
C PHE A 11 23.69 14.16 10.67
N SER A 12 24.34 13.70 11.74
CA SER A 12 25.10 12.46 11.74
C SER A 12 24.16 11.27 11.56
N ILE A 13 24.41 10.53 10.48
CA ILE A 13 24.45 9.06 10.38
C ILE A 13 23.55 8.28 11.36
N ILE A 14 22.54 7.60 10.81
CA ILE A 14 22.15 6.28 11.28
C ILE A 14 22.32 5.31 10.11
N SER A 15 23.39 4.52 10.17
CA SER A 15 23.49 3.25 9.47
C SER A 15 22.45 2.30 10.06
N ILE A 16 21.53 1.79 9.25
CA ILE A 16 20.92 0.48 9.50
C ILE A 16 21.42 -0.42 8.40
N GLY A 17 22.37 -1.27 8.77
CA GLY A 17 22.94 -2.29 7.91
C GLY A 17 21.88 -3.27 7.45
N TYR A 18 21.88 -3.60 6.17
CA TYR A 18 21.30 -4.84 5.69
C TYR A 18 22.34 -5.94 5.91
N ALA A 19 22.34 -6.50 7.12
CA ALA A 19 22.97 -7.78 7.41
C ALA A 19 22.01 -8.63 8.24
N GLN A 20 21.29 -9.52 7.56
CA GLN A 20 20.85 -10.80 8.11
C GLN A 20 20.54 -11.69 6.88
N GLU A 21 21.51 -12.46 6.40
CA GLU A 21 21.90 -13.78 6.91
C GLU A 21 20.78 -14.82 6.76
N ASN A 22 21.08 -15.79 5.91
CA ASN A 22 20.27 -16.95 5.58
C ASN A 22 19.95 -17.75 6.85
N VAL A 23 18.68 -18.01 7.12
CA VAL A 23 18.27 -19.13 7.99
C VAL A 23 17.61 -20.19 7.15
N ASN A 24 18.35 -21.26 6.97
CA ASN A 24 17.95 -22.50 6.32
C ASN A 24 17.22 -23.41 7.34
N VAL A 25 16.22 -24.13 6.84
CA VAL A 25 15.55 -25.34 7.38
C VAL A 25 14.89 -25.29 8.77
N SER A 26 13.56 -25.45 8.79
CA SER A 26 12.95 -26.56 9.56
C SER A 26 11.66 -27.04 8.90
N LYS A 27 11.77 -28.12 8.11
CA LYS A 27 10.65 -29.04 7.90
C LYS A 27 10.34 -29.70 9.25
N LYS A 28 9.18 -29.43 9.82
CA LYS A 28 8.51 -30.36 10.72
C LYS A 28 7.11 -30.66 10.21
N ASN A 29 6.90 -31.93 9.92
CA ASN A 29 5.63 -32.54 9.57
C ASN A 29 4.60 -32.32 10.69
N GLY A 30 3.35 -32.08 10.31
CA GLY A 30 2.23 -32.05 11.25
C GLY A 30 0.98 -31.46 10.62
N VAL A 31 0.16 -32.33 10.06
CA VAL A 31 -1.13 -32.05 9.42
C VAL A 31 -2.08 -31.33 10.38
N GLU A 32 -2.30 -30.05 10.14
CA GLU A 32 -3.59 -29.37 10.30
C GLU A 32 -3.63 -28.24 9.26
N VAL A 33 -4.12 -28.55 8.05
CA VAL A 33 -4.43 -27.54 7.04
C VAL A 33 -5.72 -26.84 7.47
N ASN A 34 -5.62 -26.08 8.55
CA ASN A 34 -6.58 -25.05 8.88
C ASN A 34 -6.14 -23.85 8.04
N GLN A 35 -6.86 -23.60 6.94
CA GLN A 35 -6.59 -22.54 5.95
C GLN A 35 -6.44 -21.18 6.64
N ARG A 36 -5.22 -20.87 7.09
CA ARG A 36 -4.87 -19.58 7.66
C ARG A 36 -3.94 -18.93 6.66
N LEU A 37 -4.44 -17.86 6.03
CA LEU A 37 -3.64 -16.91 5.26
C LEU A 37 -2.27 -16.73 5.91
N THR A 38 -1.21 -16.94 5.14
CA THR A 38 0.16 -16.65 5.57
C THR A 38 0.28 -15.17 5.93
N GLU A 39 1.26 -14.79 6.75
CA GLU A 39 1.45 -13.38 7.14
C GLU A 39 1.66 -12.46 5.93
N ALA A 40 2.34 -12.95 4.90
CA ALA A 40 2.50 -12.27 3.61
C ALA A 40 1.16 -12.04 2.90
N GLU A 41 0.23 -13.00 2.97
CA GLU A 41 -1.08 -12.87 2.32
C GLU A 41 -2.04 -11.99 3.12
N ARG A 42 -1.91 -11.95 4.45
CA ARG A 42 -2.66 -11.01 5.30
C ARG A 42 -2.25 -9.57 5.03
N THR A 43 -0.95 -9.32 4.96
CA THR A 43 -0.40 -8.01 4.61
C THR A 43 -0.78 -7.61 3.19
N GLU A 44 -0.75 -8.56 2.22
CA GLU A 44 -1.27 -8.33 0.88
C GLU A 44 -2.76 -7.96 0.93
N LEU A 45 -3.60 -8.77 1.58
CA LEU A 45 -5.04 -8.52 1.70
C LEU A 45 -5.33 -7.12 2.27
N GLN A 46 -4.60 -6.73 3.32
CA GLN A 46 -4.75 -5.41 3.93
C GLN A 46 -4.35 -4.29 2.95
N SER A 47 -3.21 -4.42 2.29
CA SER A 47 -2.75 -3.44 1.29
C SER A 47 -3.76 -3.25 0.14
N LYS A 48 -4.40 -4.34 -0.30
CA LYS A 48 -5.43 -4.30 -1.36
C LYS A 48 -6.70 -3.60 -0.87
N LYS A 49 -7.11 -3.84 0.38
CA LYS A 49 -8.24 -3.14 1.00
C LYS A 49 -7.97 -1.64 1.15
N ASP A 50 -6.75 -1.27 1.53
CA ASP A 50 -6.37 0.13 1.67
C ASP A 50 -6.25 0.85 0.32
N LEU A 51 -5.83 0.14 -0.73
CA LEU A 51 -5.86 0.65 -2.11
C LEU A 51 -7.28 1.01 -2.57
N LEU A 52 -8.27 0.17 -2.28
CA LEU A 52 -9.68 0.48 -2.60
C LEU A 52 -10.15 1.75 -1.89
N LYS A 53 -9.87 1.88 -0.59
CA LYS A 53 -10.21 3.09 0.18
C LYS A 53 -9.53 4.34 -0.40
N ALA A 54 -8.27 4.22 -0.82
CA ALA A 54 -7.55 5.33 -1.42
C ALA A 54 -8.16 5.76 -2.77
N LEU A 55 -8.57 4.80 -3.60
CA LEU A 55 -9.28 5.08 -4.86
C LEU A 55 -10.62 5.78 -4.59
N ASP A 56 -11.40 5.30 -3.62
CA ASP A 56 -12.70 5.89 -3.28
C ASP A 56 -12.54 7.31 -2.73
N LYS A 57 -11.53 7.55 -1.88
CA LYS A 57 -11.21 8.88 -1.38
C LYS A 57 -10.78 9.83 -2.49
N LYS A 58 -9.96 9.35 -3.44
CA LYS A 58 -9.54 10.15 -4.60
C LYS A 58 -10.72 10.47 -5.51
N GLU A 59 -11.59 9.51 -5.78
CA GLU A 59 -12.80 9.73 -6.57
C GLU A 59 -13.72 10.78 -5.91
N ALA A 60 -13.94 10.69 -4.60
CA ALA A 60 -14.74 11.66 -3.87
C ALA A 60 -14.15 13.09 -3.98
N TRP A 61 -12.83 13.22 -3.86
CA TRP A 61 -12.15 14.51 -4.02
C TRP A 61 -12.26 15.02 -5.47
N ILE A 62 -12.06 14.18 -6.47
CA ILE A 62 -12.21 14.57 -7.88
C ILE A 62 -13.64 15.09 -8.11
N ARG A 63 -14.66 14.38 -7.63
CA ARG A 63 -16.06 14.78 -7.80
C ARG A 63 -16.44 16.07 -7.07
N SER A 64 -15.75 16.41 -5.97
CA SER A 64 -15.97 17.68 -5.28
C SER A 64 -15.31 18.89 -5.97
N ASN A 65 -14.43 18.66 -6.95
CA ASN A 65 -13.66 19.70 -7.62
C ASN A 65 -14.00 19.71 -9.13
N PRO A 66 -14.74 20.72 -9.64
CA PRO A 66 -15.20 20.74 -11.04
C PRO A 66 -14.08 20.67 -12.09
N GLU A 67 -12.94 21.31 -11.85
CA GLU A 67 -11.79 21.28 -12.77
C GLU A 67 -11.17 19.88 -12.85
N GLU A 68 -10.96 19.26 -11.70
CA GLU A 68 -10.44 17.89 -11.60
C GLU A 68 -11.41 16.87 -12.17
N LEU A 69 -12.71 17.06 -11.98
CA LEU A 69 -13.75 16.22 -12.55
C LEU A 69 -13.66 16.21 -14.07
N LYS A 70 -13.56 17.39 -14.69
CA LYS A 70 -13.45 17.51 -16.15
C LYS A 70 -12.18 16.83 -16.67
N LEU A 71 -11.03 17.05 -16.03
CA LEU A 71 -9.78 16.38 -16.39
C LEU A 71 -9.86 14.86 -16.22
N ALA A 72 -10.53 14.37 -15.18
CA ALA A 72 -10.72 12.94 -14.92
C ALA A 72 -11.65 12.29 -15.96
N GLU A 73 -12.69 12.99 -16.42
CA GLU A 73 -13.57 12.55 -17.49
C GLU A 73 -12.83 12.47 -18.84
N GLU A 74 -12.08 13.52 -19.19
CA GLU A 74 -11.31 13.59 -20.44
C GLU A 74 -10.18 12.55 -20.49
N SER A 75 -9.52 12.30 -19.37
CA SER A 75 -8.43 11.32 -19.26
C SER A 75 -8.91 9.87 -19.10
N GLY A 76 -10.23 9.64 -18.96
CA GLY A 76 -10.79 8.31 -18.71
C GLY A 76 -10.39 7.71 -17.35
N TRP A 77 -10.07 8.57 -16.36
CA TRP A 77 -9.61 8.16 -15.05
C TRP A 77 -10.59 7.20 -14.35
N PHE A 78 -11.90 7.49 -14.41
CA PHE A 78 -12.93 6.66 -13.77
C PHE A 78 -12.99 5.24 -14.35
N ALA A 79 -12.82 5.08 -15.67
CA ALA A 79 -12.81 3.78 -16.31
C ALA A 79 -11.60 2.94 -15.88
N ASN A 80 -10.42 3.57 -15.77
CA ASN A 80 -9.22 2.90 -15.29
C ASN A 80 -9.29 2.58 -13.79
N ALA A 81 -9.85 3.48 -12.98
CA ALA A 81 -10.11 3.24 -11.58
C ALA A 81 -11.05 2.04 -11.37
N GLU A 82 -12.12 1.92 -12.17
CA GLU A 82 -13.04 0.79 -12.05
C GLU A 82 -12.42 -0.54 -12.47
N LYS A 83 -11.59 -0.56 -13.54
CA LYS A 83 -10.79 -1.75 -13.89
C LYS A 83 -9.90 -2.18 -12.72
N THR A 84 -9.22 -1.21 -12.11
CA THR A 84 -8.36 -1.46 -10.95
C THR A 84 -9.17 -2.01 -9.77
N ARG A 85 -10.36 -1.45 -9.49
CA ARG A 85 -11.26 -1.98 -8.45
C ARG A 85 -11.66 -3.42 -8.73
N ALA A 86 -12.02 -3.75 -9.96
CA ALA A 86 -12.42 -5.10 -10.35
C ALA A 86 -11.28 -6.11 -10.11
N GLU A 87 -10.06 -5.78 -10.54
CA GLU A 87 -8.87 -6.61 -10.34
C GLU A 87 -8.54 -6.79 -8.84
N VAL A 88 -8.56 -5.70 -8.09
CA VAL A 88 -8.27 -5.71 -6.65
C VAL A 88 -9.32 -6.52 -5.88
N ARG A 89 -10.61 -6.34 -6.20
CA ARG A 89 -11.71 -7.13 -5.60
C ARG A 89 -11.58 -8.62 -5.93
N LYS A 90 -11.19 -8.95 -7.16
CA LYS A 90 -10.91 -10.34 -7.56
C LYS A 90 -9.79 -10.92 -6.69
N ARG A 91 -8.67 -10.20 -6.53
CA ARG A 91 -7.55 -10.65 -5.72
C ARG A 91 -7.90 -10.81 -4.23
N ILE A 92 -8.67 -9.88 -3.68
CA ILE A 92 -9.19 -9.98 -2.31
C ILE A 92 -10.01 -11.25 -2.15
N LYS A 93 -10.92 -11.54 -3.10
CA LYS A 93 -11.76 -12.75 -3.07
C LYS A 93 -10.93 -14.03 -3.18
N GLU A 94 -9.87 -14.05 -3.98
CA GLU A 94 -8.95 -15.18 -4.06
C GLU A 94 -8.21 -15.43 -2.74
N LEU A 95 -7.80 -14.37 -2.05
CA LEU A 95 -7.14 -14.46 -0.75
C LEU A 95 -8.12 -14.89 0.36
N GLU A 96 -9.36 -14.37 0.35
CA GLU A 96 -10.36 -14.68 1.38
C GLU A 96 -10.95 -16.09 1.27
N ASN A 97 -10.93 -16.72 0.09
CA ASN A 97 -11.44 -18.08 -0.13
C ASN A 97 -10.33 -19.15 -0.19
N LYS A 98 -9.11 -18.81 0.24
CA LYS A 98 -7.95 -19.70 0.22
C LYS A 98 -7.90 -20.59 1.45
#